data_AF-A0A9D6Y3K7-F1
#
_entry.id   AF-A0A9D6Y3K7-F1
#
_cell.length_a   1.000
_cell.length_b   1.000
_cell.length_c   1.000
_cell.angle_alpha   90.00
_cell.angle_beta   90.00
_cell.angle_gamma   90.00
#
_symmetry.space_group_name_H-M   'P 1'
#
loop_
_entity.id
_entity.type
_entity.pdbx_description
1 polymer ?
#
loop_
_entity_poly.entity_id
_entity_poly.type
_entity_poly.pdbx_seq_one_letter_code
_entity_poly.pdbx_strand_id
1 'polypeptide(L)'
;MNVVINPKITVDYERCTTPFDCKRCIRICPPAVFVVYDIESHRGYEVDKKQPGTYKMLPLYRDKCTGCMKCVEVCPVDALTVKMPEEMLT
;
A
#
# COMPACT_ATOMS: atom_id res chain seq x y z
N MET A 1 -20.90 13.64 14.48
CA MET A 1 -19.89 12.86 15.23
C MET A 1 -19.08 12.08 14.21
N ASN A 2 -17.81 12.44 13.98
CA ASN A 2 -16.99 11.79 12.95
C ASN A 2 -16.40 10.49 13.53
N VAL A 3 -17.12 9.38 13.32
CA VAL A 3 -16.63 8.05 13.66
C VAL A 3 -15.63 7.62 12.58
N VAL A 4 -14.35 7.56 12.93
CA VAL A 4 -13.34 6.95 12.05
C VAL A 4 -13.46 5.44 12.24
N ILE A 5 -13.96 4.74 11.22
CA ILE A 5 -14.13 3.28 11.25
C ILE A 5 -12.99 2.52 10.56
N ASN A 6 -12.19 3.22 9.75
CA ASN A 6 -11.16 2.60 8.92
C ASN A 6 -9.77 2.87 9.50
N PRO A 7 -8.85 1.89 9.45
CA PRO A 7 -7.48 2.11 9.85
C PRO A 7 -6.78 3.14 8.96
N LYS A 8 -5.89 3.92 9.56
CA LYS A 8 -4.98 4.82 8.85
C LYS A 8 -3.76 4.03 8.40
N ILE A 9 -3.75 3.64 7.13
CA ILE A 9 -2.59 3.04 6.46
C ILE A 9 -1.82 4.14 5.72
N THR A 10 -0.54 4.31 6.04
CA THR A 10 0.35 5.30 5.42
C THR A 10 1.47 4.60 4.66
N VAL A 11 1.83 5.15 3.50
CA VAL A 11 2.86 4.63 2.60
C VAL A 11 3.93 5.70 2.41
N ASP A 12 5.18 5.34 2.66
CA ASP A 12 6.35 6.14 2.29
C ASP A 12 6.70 5.87 0.81
N TYR A 13 6.42 6.84 -0.06
CA TYR A 13 6.65 6.72 -1.51
C TYR A 13 8.09 6.98 -1.93
N GLU A 14 8.93 7.53 -1.05
CA GLU A 14 10.36 7.63 -1.32
C GLU A 14 11.05 6.27 -1.13
N ARG A 15 10.49 5.42 -0.27
CA ARG A 15 10.95 4.03 -0.05
C ARG A 15 10.25 3.02 -0.96
N CYS A 16 8.93 3.14 -1.15
CA CYS A 16 8.13 2.23 -1.97
C CYS A 16 8.14 2.65 -3.45
N THR A 17 9.25 2.40 -4.15
CA THR A 17 9.48 2.96 -5.50
C THR A 17 9.20 1.99 -6.66
N THR A 18 9.28 0.68 -6.43
CA THR A 18 9.03 -0.36 -7.46
C THR A 18 7.93 -1.35 -7.06
N PRO A 19 6.73 -0.88 -6.67
CA PRO A 19 5.71 -1.74 -6.08
C PRO A 19 5.13 -2.79 -7.05
N PHE A 20 5.22 -2.56 -8.37
CA PHE A 20 4.78 -3.55 -9.36
C PHE A 20 5.72 -4.75 -9.43
N ASP A 21 7.02 -4.57 -9.27
CA ASP A 21 7.96 -5.69 -9.20
C ASP A 21 7.89 -6.35 -7.81
N CYS A 22 7.86 -5.55 -6.74
CA CYS A 22 7.88 -6.04 -5.36
C CYS A 22 6.62 -6.82 -4.94
N LYS A 23 5.42 -6.19 -5.01
CA LYS A 23 4.10 -6.76 -4.71
C LYS A 23 3.93 -7.50 -3.37
N ARG A 24 4.86 -7.42 -2.42
CA ARG A 24 4.79 -8.27 -1.20
C ARG A 24 3.58 -7.95 -0.33
N CYS A 25 3.24 -6.68 -0.16
CA CYS A 25 2.04 -6.23 0.55
C CYS A 25 0.74 -6.75 -0.09
N ILE A 26 0.66 -6.78 -1.42
CA ILE A 26 -0.48 -7.35 -2.15
C ILE A 26 -0.54 -8.85 -1.93
N ARG A 27 0.58 -9.55 -2.12
CA ARG A 27 0.66 -11.02 -2.03
C ARG A 27 0.35 -11.55 -0.63
N ILE A 28 0.79 -10.83 0.41
CA ILE A 28 0.60 -11.30 1.79
C ILE A 28 -0.77 -10.97 2.37
N CYS A 29 -1.52 -10.02 1.79
CA CYS A 29 -2.74 -9.48 2.36
C CYS A 29 -3.97 -10.28 1.93
N PRO A 30 -4.55 -11.16 2.78
CA PRO A 30 -5.70 -11.96 2.40
C PRO A 30 -6.95 -11.14 1.99
N PRO A 31 -7.28 -9.99 2.63
CA PRO A 31 -8.42 -9.18 2.22
C PRO A 31 -8.17 -8.31 0.98
N ALA A 32 -7.00 -8.40 0.34
CA ALA A 32 -6.64 -7.65 -0.86
C ALA A 32 -6.78 -6.12 -0.71
N VAL A 33 -6.29 -5.57 0.40
CA VAL A 33 -6.40 -4.12 0.73
C VAL A 33 -5.65 -3.23 -0.26
N PHE A 34 -4.57 -3.74 -0.85
CA PHE A 34 -3.61 -2.97 -1.64
C PHE A 34 -3.82 -3.14 -3.14
N VAL A 35 -3.65 -2.06 -3.88
CA VAL A 35 -3.63 -2.03 -5.34
C VAL A 35 -2.35 -1.37 -5.83
N VAL A 36 -1.91 -1.73 -7.04
CA VAL A 36 -0.80 -1.07 -7.73
C VAL A 36 -1.30 -0.54 -9.06
N TYR A 37 -0.92 0.69 -9.38
CA TYR A 37 -1.28 1.38 -10.61
C TYR A 37 -0.04 2.10 -11.14
N ASP A 38 0.04 2.21 -12.46
CA ASP A 38 1.00 3.03 -13.17
C ASP A 38 0.67 4.52 -12.96
N ILE A 39 1.69 5.35 -12.82
CA ILE A 39 1.54 6.81 -12.76
C ILE A 39 2.05 7.53 -14.01
N GLU A 40 2.70 6.78 -14.89
CA GLU A 40 3.19 7.22 -16.18
C GLU A 40 2.76 6.17 -17.20
N SER A 41 1.94 6.58 -18.17
CA SER A 41 1.47 5.70 -19.23
C SER A 41 1.59 6.37 -20.59
N HIS A 42 2.08 5.59 -21.55
CA HIS A 42 2.23 6.00 -22.94
C HIS A 42 1.43 5.04 -23.80
N ARG A 43 0.57 5.57 -24.66
CA ARG A 43 -0.29 4.74 -25.52
C ARG A 43 0.57 3.80 -26.37
N GLY A 44 0.34 2.50 -26.22
CA GLY A 44 1.04 1.45 -26.99
C GLY A 44 2.36 0.98 -26.39
N TYR A 45 2.75 1.48 -25.21
CA TYR A 45 3.99 1.07 -24.54
C TYR A 45 3.73 0.70 -23.08
N GLU A 46 4.23 -0.46 -22.64
CA GLU A 46 4.33 -0.77 -21.21
C GLU A 46 5.53 -0.04 -20.61
N VAL A 47 5.35 0.61 -19.46
CA VAL A 47 6.47 1.17 -18.70
C VAL A 47 7.28 0.06 -18.04
N ASP A 48 8.57 0.33 -17.81
CA ASP A 48 9.43 -0.63 -17.11
C ASP A 48 8.96 -0.79 -15.66
N LYS A 49 8.59 -2.03 -15.32
CA LYS A 49 8.09 -2.47 -14.02
C LYS A 49 9.12 -2.35 -12.90
N LYS A 50 10.41 -2.28 -13.25
CA LYS A 50 11.53 -2.15 -12.31
C LYS A 50 12.03 -0.72 -12.18
N GLN A 51 11.58 0.20 -13.04
CA GLN A 51 11.96 1.59 -12.94
C GLN A 51 11.34 2.23 -11.70
N PRO A 52 12.13 2.82 -10.79
CA PRO A 52 11.61 3.53 -9.63
C PRO A 52 10.66 4.66 -10.04
N GLY A 53 9.48 4.71 -9.42
CA GLY A 53 8.53 5.80 -9.58
C GLY A 53 7.56 5.66 -10.76
N THR A 54 7.62 4.61 -11.58
CA THR A 54 6.63 4.39 -12.67
C THR A 54 5.30 3.83 -12.17
N TYR A 55 5.31 3.18 -10.99
CA TYR A 55 4.14 2.61 -10.34
C TYR A 55 4.02 3.08 -8.89
N LYS A 56 2.79 3.21 -8.40
CA LYS A 56 2.50 3.44 -6.97
C LYS A 56 1.58 2.37 -6.43
N MET A 57 1.73 2.07 -5.13
CA MET A 57 0.84 1.19 -4.38
C MET A 57 -0.04 2.03 -3.45
N LEU A 58 -1.34 1.72 -3.40
CA LEU A 58 -2.30 2.36 -2.50
C LEU A 58 -3.04 1.33 -1.66
N PRO A 59 -3.30 1.61 -0.36
CA PRO A 59 -4.27 0.87 0.42
C PRO A 59 -5.68 1.36 0.05
N LEU A 60 -6.24 0.88 -1.06
CA LEU A 60 -7.53 1.36 -1.56
C LEU A 60 -8.70 0.89 -0.69
N TYR A 61 -8.64 -0.35 -0.19
CA TYR A 61 -9.73 -1.00 0.57
C TYR A 61 -9.41 -1.08 2.06
N ARG A 62 -9.11 0.06 2.69
CA ARG A 62 -8.71 0.13 4.11
C ARG A 62 -9.77 -0.41 5.07
N ASP A 63 -11.04 -0.29 4.70
CA ASP A 63 -12.20 -0.85 5.40
C ASP A 63 -12.14 -2.38 5.55
N LYS A 64 -11.42 -3.07 4.67
CA LYS A 64 -11.23 -4.53 4.74
C LYS A 64 -10.01 -4.96 5.56
N CYS A 65 -9.22 -4.00 6.04
CA CYS A 65 -8.02 -4.31 6.81
C CYS A 65 -8.39 -4.86 8.18
N THR A 66 -7.79 -5.99 8.55
CA THR A 66 -8.04 -6.68 9.83
C THR A 66 -7.02 -6.34 10.91
N GLY A 67 -6.05 -5.46 10.64
CA GLY A 67 -5.00 -5.11 11.60
C GLY A 67 -3.95 -6.20 11.82
N CYS A 68 -3.82 -7.20 10.94
CA CYS A 68 -2.88 -8.32 11.14
C CYS A 68 -1.38 -7.97 10.98
N MET A 69 -1.05 -6.74 10.58
CA MET A 69 0.31 -6.19 10.43
C MET A 69 1.30 -6.89 9.47
N LYS A 70 0.94 -8.02 8.87
CA LYS A 70 1.81 -8.78 7.93
C LYS A 70 2.35 -7.96 6.76
N CYS A 71 1.62 -6.96 6.28
CA CYS A 71 2.07 -6.08 5.19
C CYS A 71 3.23 -5.17 5.60
N VAL A 72 3.27 -4.76 6.87
CA VAL A 72 4.37 -3.98 7.46
C VAL A 72 5.58 -4.90 7.61
N GLU A 73 5.40 -6.08 8.22
CA GLU A 73 6.48 -7.05 8.48
C GLU A 73 7.18 -7.55 7.21
N VAL A 74 6.44 -7.75 6.11
CA VAL A 74 7.01 -8.31 4.86
C VAL A 74 7.70 -7.25 3.98
N CYS A 75 7.53 -5.97 4.31
CA CYS A 75 8.03 -4.87 3.49
C CYS A 75 9.57 -4.80 3.58
N PRO A 76 10.32 -4.98 2.49
CA PRO A 76 11.79 -5.02 2.53
C PRO A 76 12.45 -3.67 2.84
N VAL A 77 11.66 -2.59 2.79
CA VAL A 77 12.13 -1.20 2.84
C VAL A 77 11.36 -0.39 3.89
N ASP A 78 10.62 -1.06 4.77
CA ASP A 78 9.87 -0.43 5.87
C ASP A 78 9.03 0.78 5.44
N ALA A 79 8.30 0.65 4.33
CA ALA A 79 7.57 1.75 3.71
C ALA A 79 6.11 1.88 4.19
N LEU A 80 5.66 1.04 5.12
CA LEU A 80 4.24 0.93 5.52
C LEU A 80 4.07 1.15 7.02
N THR A 81 3.06 1.93 7.39
CA THR A 81 2.55 1.99 8.77
C THR A 81 1.04 1.83 8.78
N VAL A 82 0.52 1.20 9.83
CA VAL A 82 -0.92 0.99 10.04
C VAL A 82 -1.25 1.45 11.46
N LYS A 83 -2.30 2.27 11.62
CA LYS A 83 -2.88 2.65 12.91
C LYS A 83 -4.36 2.30 12.92
N MET A 84 -4.82 1.54 13.91
CA MET A 84 -6.24 1.22 14.04
C MET A 84 -7.01 2.41 14.62
N PRO A 85 -8.33 2.52 14.35
CA PRO A 85 -9.12 3.67 14.81
C PRO A 85 -9.09 3.90 16.33
N GLU A 86 -9.06 2.84 17.12
CA GLU A 86 -8.98 2.89 18.59
C GLU A 86 -7.71 3.62 19.07
N GLU A 87 -6.59 3.42 18.37
CA GLU A 87 -5.29 4.05 18.65
C GLU A 87 -5.20 5.52 18.18
N MET A 88 -6.20 6.01 17.45
CA MET A 88 -6.26 7.38 16.94
C MET A 88 -7.14 8.29 17.81
N LEU A 89 -7.85 7.71 18.78
CA LEU A 89 -8.73 8.42 19.72
C LEU A 89 -8.03 8.77 21.05
N THR A 90 -6.85 8.20 21.28
CA THR A 90 -5.91 8.55 22.37
C THR A 90 -4.97 9.66 21.93
#